data_AF-A0A8K0HTE3-F1
#
_entry.id   AF-A0A8K0HTE3-F1
#
_cell.length_a   1.000
_cell.length_b   1.000
_cell.length_c   1.000
_cell.angle_alpha   90.00
_cell.angle_beta   90.00
_cell.angle_gamma   90.00
#
_symmetry.space_group_name_H-M   'P 1'
#
loop_
_entity.id
_entity.type
_entity.pdbx_description
1 polymer ?
#
loop_
_entity_poly.entity_id
_entity_poly.type
_entity_poly.pdbx_seq_one_letter_code
_entity_poly.pdbx_strand_id
1 'polypeptide(L)'
;MGLMSSKIGRDELRPGDHIYTWRSGYSYSHHGIYVGDGKVIHLTRGPGLIISSSSSQSSDDRVKCCDIEDFLCDGQFYCFEYGVSRFVFLTKGPGTCSLVSSDPPEQVFHHTSYLLKYGFGNYDLLYRNCEDFAIYCKTGLIRAGGFSGQIKSLVAAITAVTFIPYQFLPAGLIGVALGVCGLYFFFRLGNDARVRRESEVVAVEKLARLSDMDISEFNSSMD
;
A
#
# COMPACT_ATOMS: atom_id res chain seq x y z
N MET A 1 16.28 7.59 11.99
CA MET A 1 14.99 6.88 12.21
C MET A 1 15.12 5.89 13.37
N GLY A 2 14.20 5.93 14.32
CA GLY A 2 14.21 5.04 15.49
C GLY A 2 13.66 3.64 15.16
N LEU A 3 14.08 2.63 15.92
CA LEU A 3 13.72 1.21 15.72
C LEU A 3 12.19 0.95 15.75
N MET A 4 11.41 1.88 16.32
CA MET A 4 9.99 1.69 16.62
C MET A 4 9.04 2.72 15.98
N SER A 5 9.55 3.78 15.34
CA SER A 5 8.70 4.81 14.73
C SER A 5 9.24 5.25 13.38
N SER A 6 8.37 5.19 12.38
CA SER A 6 8.61 5.72 11.04
C SER A 6 8.21 7.20 10.91
N LYS A 7 7.89 7.87 12.03
CA LYS A 7 7.58 9.30 12.04
C LYS A 7 8.83 10.10 11.68
N ILE A 8 8.68 11.07 10.78
CA ILE A 8 9.76 11.95 10.32
C ILE A 8 9.38 13.42 10.49
N GLY A 9 10.37 14.30 10.66
CA GLY A 9 10.20 15.75 10.59
C GLY A 9 9.99 16.25 9.15
N ARG A 10 9.51 17.49 9.00
CA ARG A 10 9.28 18.09 7.65
C ARG A 10 10.60 18.38 6.94
N ASP A 11 11.60 18.72 7.72
CA ASP A 11 12.99 18.96 7.34
C ASP A 11 13.72 17.68 6.87
N GLU A 12 13.23 16.50 7.28
CA GLU A 12 13.78 15.21 6.84
C GLU A 12 13.13 14.71 5.53
N LEU A 13 12.05 15.34 5.08
CA LEU A 13 11.26 14.87 3.94
C LEU A 13 11.96 15.16 2.61
N ARG A 14 12.16 14.12 1.80
CA ARG A 14 12.88 14.23 0.52
C ARG A 14 11.98 13.89 -0.65
N PRO A 15 12.05 14.65 -1.76
CA PRO A 15 11.36 14.29 -3.00
C PRO A 15 11.64 12.83 -3.38
N GLY A 16 10.58 12.08 -3.69
CA GLY A 16 10.61 10.63 -3.95
C GLY A 16 10.32 9.75 -2.74
N ASP A 17 10.14 10.32 -1.54
CA ASP A 17 9.74 9.57 -0.35
C ASP A 17 8.31 9.06 -0.47
N HIS A 18 8.12 7.78 -0.12
CA HIS A 18 6.79 7.22 0.08
C HIS A 18 6.36 7.57 1.50
N ILE A 19 5.35 8.41 1.62
CA ILE A 19 4.78 8.80 2.90
C ILE A 19 3.42 8.15 3.13
N TYR A 20 3.08 7.98 4.39
CA TYR A 20 1.75 7.56 4.78
C TYR A 20 1.27 8.32 6.01
N THR A 21 -0.05 8.36 6.19
CA THR A 21 -0.71 8.94 7.35
C THR A 21 -1.81 8.01 7.85
N TRP A 22 -1.99 7.94 9.16
CA TRP A 22 -3.04 7.14 9.77
C TRP A 22 -4.38 7.89 9.72
N ARG A 23 -5.45 7.15 9.41
CA ARG A 23 -6.80 7.68 9.23
C ARG A 23 -7.79 6.96 10.14
N SER A 24 -8.93 7.62 10.41
CA SER A 24 -10.05 7.06 11.17
C SER A 24 -9.58 6.33 12.45
N GLY A 25 -8.90 7.07 13.34
CA GLY A 25 -8.40 6.53 14.60
C GLY A 25 -7.39 5.39 14.48
N TYR A 26 -6.46 5.46 13.52
CA TYR A 26 -5.44 4.42 13.23
C TYR A 26 -5.99 3.12 12.62
N SER A 27 -7.22 3.12 12.11
CA SER A 27 -7.82 1.91 11.50
C SER A 27 -7.27 1.59 10.10
N TYR A 28 -6.76 2.58 9.37
CA TYR A 28 -6.06 2.36 8.11
C TYR A 28 -5.00 3.43 7.85
N SER A 29 -4.06 3.13 6.94
CA SER A 29 -3.05 4.08 6.47
C SER A 29 -3.37 4.54 5.05
N HIS A 30 -3.24 5.84 4.81
CA HIS A 30 -3.33 6.44 3.48
C HIS A 30 -1.93 6.79 2.98
N HIS A 31 -1.63 6.45 1.73
CA HIS A 31 -0.28 6.42 1.19
C HIS A 31 -0.13 7.35 -0.02
N GLY A 32 1.07 7.90 -0.21
CA GLY A 32 1.40 8.77 -1.34
C GLY A 32 2.89 8.93 -1.55
N ILE A 33 3.28 9.55 -2.66
CA ILE A 33 4.67 9.89 -2.97
C ILE A 33 4.83 11.40 -2.84
N TYR A 34 5.74 11.83 -1.96
CA TYR A 34 6.12 13.23 -1.86
C TYR A 34 6.99 13.61 -3.07
N VAL A 35 6.62 14.69 -3.77
CA VAL A 35 7.31 15.09 -5.01
C VAL A 35 8.11 16.39 -4.88
N GLY A 36 8.19 16.95 -3.67
CA GLY A 36 8.84 18.25 -3.44
C GLY A 36 7.83 19.38 -3.31
N ASP A 37 8.31 20.55 -2.90
CA ASP A 37 7.53 21.80 -2.79
C ASP A 37 6.21 21.66 -2.01
N GLY A 38 6.19 20.82 -0.98
CA GLY A 38 4.99 20.58 -0.18
C GLY A 38 3.90 19.78 -0.90
N LYS A 39 4.21 19.09 -2.01
CA LYS A 39 3.22 18.36 -2.83
C LYS A 39 3.34 16.85 -2.73
N VAL A 40 2.20 16.19 -2.81
CA VAL A 40 2.07 14.74 -2.71
C VAL A 40 1.20 14.22 -3.86
N ILE A 41 1.70 13.21 -4.57
CA ILE A 41 0.91 12.47 -5.56
C ILE A 41 0.41 11.18 -4.90
N HIS A 42 -0.89 10.94 -4.97
CA HIS A 42 -1.50 9.76 -4.35
C HIS A 42 -2.71 9.25 -5.13
N LEU A 43 -3.01 7.97 -4.93
CA LEU A 43 -4.26 7.37 -5.40
C LEU A 43 -5.38 7.75 -4.43
N THR A 44 -6.44 8.35 -4.97
CA THR A 44 -7.70 8.61 -4.27
C THR A 44 -8.66 7.44 -4.45
N ARG A 45 -9.51 7.20 -3.45
CA ARG A 45 -10.66 6.33 -3.65
C ARG A 45 -11.61 7.05 -4.61
N GLY A 46 -11.84 6.47 -5.79
CA GLY A 46 -12.97 6.90 -6.61
C GLY A 46 -14.28 6.75 -5.81
N PRO A 47 -15.34 7.51 -6.12
CA PRO A 47 -16.60 7.42 -5.41
C PRO A 47 -17.22 6.04 -5.63
N GLY A 48 -16.99 5.14 -4.66
CA GLY A 48 -17.63 3.83 -4.57
C GLY A 48 -18.48 3.79 -3.31
N LEU A 49 -19.79 3.98 -3.49
CA LEU A 49 -20.86 3.62 -2.57
C LEU A 49 -20.87 4.33 -1.19
N ILE A 50 -21.12 5.64 -1.19
CA ILE A 50 -21.95 6.24 -0.12
C ILE A 50 -23.17 6.83 -0.81
N ILE A 51 -24.34 6.46 -0.30
CA ILE A 51 -25.65 7.02 -0.67
C ILE A 51 -25.56 8.54 -0.55
N SER A 52 -25.35 9.22 -1.68
CA SER A 52 -25.60 10.65 -1.83
C SER A 52 -25.98 10.91 -3.28
N SER A 53 -27.27 11.15 -3.45
CA SER A 53 -27.91 11.63 -4.66
C SER A 53 -27.24 12.89 -5.22
N SER A 54 -27.26 12.97 -6.56
CA SER A 54 -27.10 14.17 -7.39
C SER A 54 -25.77 14.94 -7.33
N SER A 55 -24.88 14.65 -8.28
CA SER A 55 -24.33 15.66 -9.22
C SER A 55 -23.24 15.05 -10.13
N SER A 56 -23.49 15.09 -11.45
CA SER A 56 -22.52 15.10 -12.56
C SER A 56 -21.28 14.20 -12.45
N GLN A 57 -21.34 13.05 -13.12
CA GLN A 57 -20.19 12.21 -13.43
C GLN A 57 -19.17 13.00 -14.26
N SER A 58 -18.02 13.33 -13.66
CA SER A 58 -16.78 13.54 -14.41
C SER A 58 -15.84 12.38 -14.11
N SER A 59 -15.30 11.80 -15.17
CA SER A 59 -14.21 10.85 -15.21
C SER A 59 -12.92 11.51 -14.70
N ASP A 60 -12.91 11.90 -13.44
CA ASP A 60 -11.86 12.71 -12.83
C ASP A 60 -10.80 11.81 -12.17
N ASP A 61 -9.54 12.03 -12.54
CA ASP A 61 -8.37 11.21 -12.28
C ASP A 61 -8.33 10.60 -10.88
N ARG A 62 -8.23 9.26 -10.80
CA ARG A 62 -8.02 8.56 -9.53
C ARG A 62 -6.68 8.92 -8.88
N VAL A 63 -5.67 9.28 -9.67
CA VAL A 63 -4.35 9.70 -9.16
C VAL A 63 -4.34 11.23 -9.12
N LYS A 64 -4.14 11.82 -7.93
CA LYS A 64 -4.18 13.28 -7.75
C LYS A 64 -2.90 13.79 -7.12
N CYS A 65 -2.56 15.04 -7.45
CA CYS A 65 -1.54 15.82 -6.77
C CYS A 65 -2.22 16.83 -5.84
N CYS A 66 -1.86 16.85 -4.57
CA CYS A 66 -2.40 17.77 -3.58
C CYS A 66 -1.27 18.33 -2.70
N ASP A 67 -1.60 19.37 -1.94
CA ASP A 67 -0.67 19.89 -0.93
C ASP A 67 -0.60 18.91 0.26
N ILE A 68 0.55 18.89 0.93
CA ILE A 68 0.83 17.93 2.00
C ILE A 68 -0.15 18.07 3.17
N GLU A 69 -0.65 19.27 3.45
CA GLU A 69 -1.65 19.48 4.50
C GLU A 69 -2.98 18.80 4.16
N ASP A 70 -3.44 18.91 2.91
CA ASP A 70 -4.65 18.25 2.42
C ASP A 70 -4.47 16.73 2.44
N PHE A 71 -3.30 16.24 2.01
CA PHE A 71 -2.95 14.83 2.11
C PHE A 71 -2.99 14.34 3.57
N LEU A 72 -2.65 15.18 4.54
CA LEU A 72 -2.55 14.82 5.95
C LEU A 72 -3.85 14.95 6.72
N CYS A 73 -4.80 15.82 6.37
CA CYS A 73 -6.10 15.96 7.06
C CYS A 73 -5.92 15.93 8.59
N ASP A 74 -5.13 16.87 9.10
CA ASP A 74 -4.70 17.02 10.52
C ASP A 74 -3.89 15.85 11.12
N GLY A 75 -3.54 14.86 10.29
CA GLY A 75 -2.74 13.71 10.66
C GLY A 75 -1.24 14.00 10.76
N GLN A 76 -0.49 12.98 11.14
CA GLN A 76 0.97 12.98 11.11
C GLN A 76 1.45 12.22 9.87
N PHE A 77 2.58 12.62 9.28
CA PHE A 77 3.21 11.87 8.20
C PHE A 77 4.32 10.96 8.73
N TYR A 78 4.43 9.82 8.10
CA TYR A 78 5.39 8.77 8.39
C TYR A 78 6.04 8.38 7.07
N CYS A 79 7.32 8.00 7.10
CA CYS A 79 8.03 7.53 5.92
C CYS A 79 7.96 6.00 5.83
N PHE A 80 7.56 5.47 4.69
CA PHE A 80 7.55 4.04 4.43
C PHE A 80 8.97 3.55 4.12
N GLU A 81 9.42 2.51 4.80
CA GLU A 81 10.80 2.02 4.69
C GLU A 81 10.93 0.86 3.69
N TYR A 82 11.94 0.94 2.82
CA TYR A 82 12.25 -0.07 1.80
C TYR A 82 13.56 -0.79 2.12
N GLY A 83 13.70 -2.01 1.60
CA GLY A 83 14.92 -2.82 1.76
C GLY A 83 15.25 -3.16 3.21
N VAL A 84 14.25 -3.19 4.10
CA VAL A 84 14.49 -3.46 5.52
C VAL A 84 14.89 -4.92 5.73
N SER A 85 15.58 -5.21 6.84
CA SER A 85 15.88 -6.60 7.20
C SER A 85 14.61 -7.36 7.58
N ARG A 86 14.62 -8.70 7.46
CA ARG A 86 13.51 -9.56 7.92
C ARG A 86 13.13 -9.30 9.37
N PHE A 87 14.12 -9.02 10.22
CA PHE A 87 13.89 -8.68 11.61
C PHE A 87 13.07 -7.39 11.76
N VAL A 88 13.47 -6.31 11.07
CA VAL A 88 12.74 -5.03 11.09
C VAL A 88 11.34 -5.17 10.49
N PHE A 89 11.20 -5.95 9.42
CA PHE A 89 9.90 -6.20 8.80
C PHE A 89 8.91 -6.89 9.75
N LEU A 90 9.40 -7.82 10.59
CA LEU A 90 8.55 -8.53 11.55
C LEU A 90 8.19 -7.66 12.76
N THR A 91 9.06 -6.74 13.17
CA THR A 91 8.81 -5.88 14.33
C THR A 91 7.93 -4.68 14.00
N LYS A 92 7.89 -4.23 12.73
CA LYS A 92 7.05 -3.11 12.31
C LYS A 92 5.62 -3.51 11.96
N GLY A 93 4.71 -2.55 12.02
CA GLY A 93 3.32 -2.75 11.63
C GLY A 93 3.15 -3.05 10.14
N PRO A 94 2.05 -3.70 9.74
CA PRO A 94 1.75 -3.86 8.33
C PRO A 94 1.52 -2.52 7.64
N GLY A 95 1.95 -2.38 6.38
CA GLY A 95 1.81 -1.15 5.62
C GLY A 95 2.79 -0.05 6.01
N THR A 96 3.88 -0.34 6.74
CA THR A 96 4.88 0.70 7.10
C THR A 96 6.27 0.44 6.53
N CYS A 97 6.54 -0.78 6.04
CA CYS A 97 7.82 -1.15 5.45
C CYS A 97 7.71 -2.32 4.47
N SER A 98 8.76 -2.51 3.67
CA SER A 98 8.91 -3.59 2.68
C SER A 98 10.33 -4.15 2.67
N LEU A 99 10.46 -5.45 2.43
CA LEU A 99 11.74 -6.12 2.18
C LEU A 99 12.30 -5.80 0.78
N VAL A 100 11.48 -5.29 -0.12
CA VAL A 100 11.89 -4.90 -1.48
C VAL A 100 12.63 -3.55 -1.40
N SER A 101 13.75 -3.44 -2.10
CA SER A 101 14.48 -2.17 -2.24
C SER A 101 13.73 -1.19 -3.14
N SER A 102 13.87 0.10 -2.88
CA SER A 102 13.36 1.13 -3.78
C SER A 102 14.24 1.24 -5.03
N ASP A 103 13.60 1.56 -6.15
CA ASP A 103 14.27 2.02 -7.36
C ASP A 103 14.94 3.39 -7.14
N PRO A 104 15.89 3.77 -8.02
CA PRO A 104 16.51 5.10 -8.00
C PRO A 104 15.48 6.24 -8.15
N PRO A 105 15.74 7.43 -7.57
CA PRO A 105 14.78 8.55 -7.59
C PRO A 105 14.27 8.91 -8.98
N GLU A 106 15.12 8.82 -10.01
CA GLU A 106 14.75 9.14 -11.40
C GLU A 106 13.62 8.23 -11.90
N GLN A 107 13.69 6.94 -11.60
CA GLN A 107 12.65 5.97 -11.96
C GLN A 107 11.39 6.20 -11.12
N VAL A 108 11.53 6.52 -9.84
CA VAL A 108 10.39 6.84 -8.97
C VAL A 108 9.62 8.05 -9.51
N PHE A 109 10.32 9.11 -9.90
CA PHE A 109 9.67 10.29 -10.50
C PHE A 109 9.06 9.98 -11.86
N HIS A 110 9.72 9.16 -12.68
CA HIS A 110 9.16 8.70 -13.94
C HIS A 110 7.84 7.97 -13.71
N HIS A 111 7.82 6.93 -12.86
CA HIS A 111 6.60 6.19 -12.53
C HIS A 111 5.50 7.11 -11.99
N THR A 112 5.84 7.96 -11.01
CA THR A 112 4.84 8.80 -10.33
C THR A 112 4.24 9.85 -11.26
N SER A 113 5.06 10.52 -12.08
CA SER A 113 4.60 11.55 -13.01
C SER A 113 3.82 10.93 -14.18
N TYR A 114 4.25 9.76 -14.65
CA TYR A 114 3.55 9.03 -15.69
C TYR A 114 2.16 8.59 -15.20
N LEU A 115 2.06 8.01 -14.00
CA LEU A 115 0.78 7.58 -13.44
C LEU A 115 -0.13 8.73 -13.02
N LEU A 116 0.42 9.91 -12.69
CA LEU A 116 -0.39 11.12 -12.52
C LEU A 116 -1.05 11.53 -13.84
N LYS A 117 -0.35 11.37 -14.97
CA LYS A 117 -0.83 11.81 -16.28
C LYS A 117 -1.75 10.79 -16.96
N TYR A 118 -1.47 9.50 -16.78
CA TYR A 118 -2.13 8.42 -17.52
C TYR A 118 -2.93 7.46 -16.62
N GLY A 119 -2.99 7.75 -15.32
CA GLY A 119 -3.72 6.94 -14.34
C GLY A 119 -2.99 5.66 -13.93
N PHE A 120 -3.58 4.96 -12.96
CA PHE A 120 -3.03 3.73 -12.36
C PHE A 120 -4.00 2.54 -12.49
N GLY A 121 -4.49 2.29 -13.71
CA GLY A 121 -5.35 1.14 -14.01
C GLY A 121 -6.74 1.15 -13.35
N ASN A 122 -7.62 0.26 -13.81
CA ASN A 122 -8.99 0.09 -13.27
C ASN A 122 -9.17 -1.23 -12.49
N TYR A 123 -8.09 -1.78 -11.93
CA TYR A 123 -8.19 -3.01 -11.14
C TYR A 123 -9.11 -2.83 -9.92
N ASP A 124 -10.16 -3.64 -9.89
CA ASP A 124 -11.23 -3.78 -8.89
C ASP A 124 -11.15 -2.92 -7.63
N LEU A 125 -12.13 -2.01 -7.58
CA LEU A 125 -12.45 -0.96 -6.61
C LEU A 125 -12.62 -1.36 -5.14
N LEU A 126 -12.21 -2.56 -4.72
CA LEU A 126 -12.43 -3.00 -3.34
C LEU A 126 -11.20 -3.40 -2.55
N TYR A 127 -10.02 -3.64 -3.13
CA TYR A 127 -8.90 -4.15 -2.31
C TYR A 127 -7.48 -3.68 -2.68
N ARG A 128 -7.30 -2.93 -3.78
CA ARG A 128 -5.99 -2.37 -4.18
C ARG A 128 -5.88 -0.90 -3.79
N ASN A 129 -5.12 -0.65 -2.74
CA ASN A 129 -5.10 0.61 -2.00
C ASN A 129 -3.97 1.53 -2.48
N CYS A 130 -4.04 2.80 -2.09
CA CYS A 130 -2.95 3.78 -2.24
C CYS A 130 -1.56 3.24 -1.85
N GLU A 131 -1.49 2.24 -0.95
CA GLU A 131 -0.27 1.47 -0.64
C GLU A 131 0.33 0.79 -1.89
N ASP A 132 -0.47 0.12 -2.72
CA ASP A 132 -0.01 -0.56 -3.94
C ASP A 132 0.47 0.44 -4.99
N PHE A 133 -0.23 1.56 -5.12
CA PHE A 133 0.20 2.68 -5.98
C PHE A 133 1.59 3.16 -5.55
N ALA A 134 1.77 3.49 -4.27
CA ALA A 134 3.04 4.02 -3.78
C ALA A 134 4.15 2.96 -3.83
N ILE A 135 3.86 1.69 -3.55
CA ILE A 135 4.82 0.60 -3.73
C ILE A 135 5.23 0.46 -5.19
N TYR A 136 4.28 0.51 -6.13
CA TYR A 136 4.59 0.43 -7.55
C TYR A 136 5.46 1.60 -8.00
N CYS A 137 5.11 2.84 -7.62
CA CYS A 137 5.94 4.02 -7.92
C CYS A 137 7.38 3.84 -7.44
N LYS A 138 7.58 3.20 -6.28
CA LYS A 138 8.89 2.97 -5.68
C LYS A 138 9.65 1.76 -6.21
N THR A 139 9.01 0.81 -6.89
CA THR A 139 9.64 -0.51 -7.19
C THR A 139 9.35 -1.06 -8.59
N GLY A 140 8.42 -0.47 -9.34
CA GLY A 140 7.92 -1.03 -10.60
C GLY A 140 7.20 -2.38 -10.47
N LEU A 141 6.97 -2.85 -9.24
CA LEU A 141 6.37 -4.17 -8.97
C LEU A 141 4.87 -4.07 -8.76
N ILE A 142 4.12 -4.93 -9.45
CA ILE A 142 2.72 -5.17 -9.16
C ILE A 142 2.63 -6.39 -8.25
N ARG A 143 2.13 -6.22 -7.02
CA ARG A 143 1.94 -7.32 -6.08
C ARG A 143 0.78 -8.21 -6.56
N ALA A 144 1.05 -9.48 -6.85
CA ALA A 144 0.00 -10.47 -7.03
C ALA A 144 -0.75 -10.71 -5.70
N GLY A 145 -2.05 -11.00 -5.79
CA GLY A 145 -2.87 -11.41 -4.63
C GLY A 145 -3.76 -10.32 -4.01
N GLY A 146 -3.94 -9.16 -4.65
CA GLY A 146 -5.09 -8.27 -4.49
C GLY A 146 -5.30 -7.55 -3.14
N PHE A 147 -4.62 -7.95 -2.05
CA PHE A 147 -4.81 -7.41 -0.70
C PHE A 147 -3.67 -6.46 -0.24
N SER A 148 -4.04 -5.43 0.53
CA SER A 148 -3.10 -4.55 1.24
C SER A 148 -2.25 -5.30 2.28
N GLY A 149 -1.14 -4.69 2.71
CA GLY A 149 -0.30 -5.27 3.76
C GLY A 149 -1.08 -5.47 5.07
N GLN A 150 -2.01 -4.57 5.38
CA GLN A 150 -2.88 -4.64 6.57
C GLN A 150 -3.80 -5.87 6.52
N ILE A 151 -4.43 -6.14 5.39
CA ILE A 151 -5.32 -7.30 5.23
C ILE A 151 -4.52 -8.61 5.24
N LYS A 152 -3.36 -8.65 4.59
CA LYS A 152 -2.46 -9.82 4.63
C LYS A 152 -2.05 -10.16 6.06
N SER A 153 -1.77 -9.15 6.89
CA SER A 153 -1.47 -9.33 8.31
C SER A 153 -2.68 -9.82 9.10
N LEU A 154 -3.88 -9.31 8.82
CA LEU A 154 -5.10 -9.78 9.47
C LEU A 154 -5.38 -11.25 9.14
N VAL A 155 -5.25 -11.65 7.87
CA VAL A 155 -5.38 -13.04 7.44
C VAL A 155 -4.37 -13.92 8.16
N ALA A 156 -3.10 -13.50 8.21
CA ALA A 156 -2.05 -14.23 8.93
C ALA A 156 -2.38 -14.40 10.43
N ALA A 157 -2.93 -13.36 11.08
CA ALA A 157 -3.34 -13.43 12.48
C ALA A 157 -4.51 -14.40 12.68
N ILE A 158 -5.54 -14.34 11.83
CA ILE A 158 -6.68 -15.26 11.88
C ILE A 158 -6.21 -16.69 11.68
N THR A 159 -5.37 -16.95 10.67
CA THR A 159 -4.81 -18.30 10.44
C THR A 159 -3.97 -18.78 11.62
N ALA A 160 -3.18 -17.90 12.23
CA ALA A 160 -2.38 -18.25 13.40
C ALA A 160 -3.25 -18.65 14.61
N VAL A 161 -4.35 -17.94 14.82
CA VAL A 161 -5.31 -18.22 15.91
C VAL A 161 -6.14 -19.46 15.63
N THR A 162 -6.47 -19.78 14.38
CA THR A 162 -7.30 -20.95 14.05
C THR A 162 -6.51 -22.26 14.03
N PHE A 163 -5.27 -22.25 13.53
CA PHE A 163 -4.51 -23.49 13.31
C PHE A 163 -3.90 -24.10 14.59
N ILE A 164 -3.74 -23.36 15.69
CA ILE A 164 -2.78 -23.76 16.73
C ILE A 164 -3.17 -23.71 18.23
N PRO A 165 -4.31 -23.18 18.72
CA PRO A 165 -4.57 -23.25 20.16
C PRO A 165 -4.63 -24.71 20.63
N TYR A 166 -5.15 -25.64 19.81
CA TYR A 166 -5.34 -27.03 20.26
C TYR A 166 -4.04 -27.83 20.48
N GLN A 167 -3.00 -27.60 19.69
CA GLN A 167 -1.73 -28.35 19.80
C GLN A 167 -0.85 -27.87 20.96
N PHE A 168 -1.01 -26.62 21.38
CA PHE A 168 -0.21 -25.98 22.44
C PHE A 168 -0.98 -25.81 23.75
N LEU A 169 -2.26 -26.23 23.80
CA LEU A 169 -3.07 -26.32 25.02
C LEU A 169 -2.30 -26.98 26.20
N PRO A 170 -1.56 -28.10 26.02
CA PRO A 170 -0.82 -28.74 27.11
C PRO A 170 0.34 -27.89 27.65
N ALA A 171 0.86 -26.94 26.88
CA ALA A 171 1.96 -26.06 27.28
C ALA A 171 1.50 -24.81 28.07
N GLY A 172 0.20 -24.73 28.39
CA GLY A 172 -0.38 -23.63 29.13
C GLY A 172 -0.43 -22.30 28.35
N LEU A 173 -0.89 -21.24 29.01
CA LEU A 173 -1.13 -19.92 28.41
C LEU A 173 0.10 -19.32 27.71
N ILE A 174 1.29 -19.49 28.30
CA ILE A 174 2.55 -18.99 27.73
C ILE A 174 2.89 -19.76 26.44
N GLY A 175 2.74 -21.09 26.45
CA GLY A 175 2.98 -21.92 25.27
C GLY A 175 2.03 -21.59 24.12
N VAL A 176 0.75 -21.38 24.42
CA VAL A 176 -0.24 -20.93 23.43
C VAL A 176 0.13 -19.57 22.85
N ALA A 177 0.49 -18.60 23.69
CA ALA A 177 0.87 -17.26 23.23
C ALA A 177 2.10 -17.30 22.30
N LEU A 178 3.15 -18.03 22.68
CA LEU A 178 4.36 -18.18 21.85
C LEU A 178 4.05 -18.92 20.53
N GLY A 179 3.19 -19.94 20.56
CA GLY A 179 2.76 -20.67 19.37
C GLY A 179 2.00 -19.78 18.38
N VAL A 180 1.03 -18.99 18.86
CA VAL A 180 0.28 -18.03 18.04
C VAL A 180 1.21 -16.96 17.46
N CYS A 181 2.11 -16.38 18.27
CA CYS A 181 3.08 -15.39 17.79
C CYS A 181 4.01 -15.99 16.72
N GLY A 182 4.59 -17.17 16.97
CA GLY A 182 5.48 -17.84 16.02
C GLY A 182 4.80 -18.13 14.68
N LEU A 183 3.55 -18.61 14.73
CA LEU A 183 2.78 -18.92 13.53
C LEU A 183 2.35 -17.65 12.77
N TYR A 184 1.98 -16.58 13.48
CA TYR A 184 1.73 -15.27 12.87
C TYR A 184 2.95 -14.79 12.08
N PHE A 185 4.14 -14.82 12.69
CA PHE A 185 5.37 -14.41 12.01
C PHE A 185 5.70 -15.31 10.81
N PHE A 186 5.49 -16.63 10.93
CA PHE A 186 5.68 -17.57 9.84
C PHE A 186 4.76 -17.25 8.65
N PHE A 187 3.46 -17.08 8.87
CA PHE A 187 2.52 -16.74 7.80
C PHE A 187 2.77 -15.34 7.23
N ARG A 188 3.15 -14.38 8.06
CA ARG A 188 3.49 -13.03 7.59
C ARG A 188 4.71 -13.04 6.66
N LEU A 189 5.77 -13.75 7.02
CA LEU A 189 6.94 -13.93 6.15
C LEU A 189 6.59 -14.72 4.88
N GLY A 190 5.80 -15.79 5.02
CA GLY A 190 5.39 -16.63 3.90
C GLY A 190 4.57 -15.86 2.87
N ASN A 191 3.63 -15.04 3.32
CA ASN A 191 2.82 -14.18 2.47
C ASN A 191 3.68 -13.14 1.74
N ASP A 192 4.65 -12.53 2.42
CA ASP A 192 5.58 -11.57 1.79
C ASP A 192 6.49 -12.25 0.75
N ALA A 193 7.09 -13.39 1.10
CA ALA A 193 7.93 -14.17 0.19
C ALA A 193 7.16 -14.65 -1.04
N ARG A 194 5.88 -15.02 -0.88
CA ARG A 194 4.98 -15.37 -1.97
C ARG A 194 4.68 -14.17 -2.86
N VAL A 195 4.32 -13.04 -2.27
CA VAL A 195 4.09 -11.79 -3.00
C VAL A 195 5.30 -11.40 -3.82
N ARG A 196 6.52 -11.57 -3.30
CA ARG A 196 7.76 -11.30 -4.03
C ARG A 196 8.04 -12.29 -5.17
N ARG A 197 7.63 -13.56 -5.01
CA ARG A 197 7.77 -14.57 -6.08
C ARG A 197 6.77 -14.33 -7.21
N GLU A 198 5.57 -13.88 -6.86
CA GLU A 198 4.46 -13.66 -7.80
C GLU A 198 4.40 -12.21 -8.32
N SER A 199 5.24 -11.30 -7.83
CA SER A 199 5.30 -9.92 -8.33
C SER A 199 5.98 -9.86 -9.69
N GLU A 200 5.31 -9.25 -10.66
CA GLU A 200 5.85 -8.98 -11.99
C GLU A 200 6.41 -7.55 -12.02
N VAL A 201 7.61 -7.39 -12.61
CA VAL A 201 8.13 -6.08 -13.01
C VAL A 201 7.36 -5.65 -14.24
N VAL A 202 6.56 -4.59 -14.10
CA VAL A 202 5.71 -4.11 -15.19
C VAL A 202 6.13 -2.69 -15.53
N ALA A 203 6.48 -2.46 -16.78
CA ALA A 203 6.77 -1.11 -17.29
C ALA A 203 5.54 -0.20 -17.12
N VAL A 204 5.76 1.06 -16.71
CA VAL A 204 4.67 1.99 -16.38
C VAL A 204 3.78 2.29 -17.58
N GLU A 205 4.35 2.31 -18.77
CA GLU A 205 3.64 2.50 -20.04
C GLU A 205 2.72 1.32 -20.34
N LYS A 206 3.15 0.10 -20.02
CA LYS A 206 2.31 -1.10 -20.18
C LYS A 206 1.14 -1.04 -19.18
N LEU A 207 1.41 -0.66 -17.94
CA LEU A 207 0.39 -0.55 -16.91
C LEU A 207 -0.69 0.50 -17.26
N ALA A 208 -0.28 1.67 -17.73
CA ALA A 208 -1.20 2.73 -18.10
C ALA A 208 -2.01 2.40 -19.37
N ARG A 209 -1.44 1.71 -20.35
CA ARG A 209 -2.17 1.28 -21.55
C ARG A 209 -3.26 0.26 -21.24
N LEU A 210 -3.06 -0.59 -20.24
CA LEU A 210 -4.10 -1.52 -19.78
C LEU A 210 -5.32 -0.75 -19.26
N SER A 211 -5.14 0.40 -18.60
CA SER A 211 -6.27 1.27 -18.20
C SER A 211 -7.05 1.80 -19.40
N ASP A 212 -6.34 2.31 -20.42
CA ASP A 212 -6.99 2.93 -21.58
C ASP A 212 -7.81 1.90 -22.38
N MET A 213 -7.28 0.67 -22.51
CA MET A 213 -7.97 -0.42 -23.20
C MET A 213 -9.25 -0.87 -22.48
N ASP A 214 -9.19 -1.08 -21.16
CA ASP A 214 -10.37 -1.48 -20.37
C ASP A 214 -11.50 -0.44 -20.45
N ILE A 215 -11.17 0.85 -20.45
CA ILE A 215 -12.16 1.95 -20.61
C ILE A 215 -12.80 1.90 -22.00
N SER A 216 -12.01 1.64 -23.04
CA SER A 216 -12.52 1.56 -24.41
C SER A 216 -13.44 0.35 -24.66
N GLU A 217 -13.10 -0.83 -24.12
CA GLU A 217 -13.94 -2.03 -24.22
C GLU A 217 -15.25 -1.87 -23.42
N PHE A 218 -15.19 -1.28 -22.22
CA PHE A 218 -16.38 -1.01 -21.42
C PHE A 218 -17.35 -0.08 -22.15
N ASN A 219 -16.86 1.04 -22.69
CA ASN A 219 -17.70 1.98 -23.43
C ASN A 219 -18.29 1.37 -24.71
N SER A 220 -17.52 0.54 -25.42
CA SER A 220 -18.00 -0.18 -26.62
C SER A 220 -19.06 -1.24 -26.33
N SER A 221 -19.19 -1.71 -25.08
CA SER A 221 -20.20 -2.70 -24.68
C SER A 221 -21.54 -2.09 -24.25
N MET A 222 -21.59 -0.76 -24.14
CA MET A 222 -22.77 0.02 -23.74
C MET A 222 -23.48 0.71 -24.92
N ASP A 223 -22.92 0.62 -26.13
CA ASP A 223 -23.50 1.04 -27.41
C ASP A 223 -24.04 -0.17 -28.19
#